data_AF-Q23693-F1
#
_entry.id   AF-Q23693-F1
#
_cell.length_a   1.000
_cell.length_b   1.000
_cell.length_c   1.000
_cell.angle_alpha   90.00
_cell.angle_beta   90.00
_cell.angle_gamma   90.00
#
_symmetry.space_group_name_H-M   'P 1'
#
loop_
_entity.id
_entity.type
_entity.pdbx_description
1 polymer ?
#
loop_
_entity_poly.entity_id
_entity_poly.type
_entity_poly.pdbx_seq_one_letter_code
_entity_poly.pdbx_strand_id
1 'polypeptide(L)'
;AAKKALSNRRTNSFKVMIEAGSKGSDLNICQIPVFVGQQNVAGSRIPFFRRRTVPHFMLDDYGETSRGMATRGYVEGLQPHEFYFHTMAGREGLIDTAVKTADTGYLQRKLVKALEDVHAAYDGTVRNANQELIQLAYGEDGLDGARIEGNQTFRS
;
A
#
# COMPACT_ATOMS: atom_id res chain seq x y z
N ALA A 1 -3.60 25.93 1.44
CA ALA A 1 -5.07 26.02 1.65
C ALA A 1 -5.59 24.94 2.62
N ALA A 2 -5.35 23.64 2.38
CA ALA A 2 -5.87 22.54 3.21
C ALA A 2 -5.48 22.61 4.71
N LYS A 3 -4.20 22.85 5.05
CA LYS A 3 -3.74 22.99 6.45
C LYS A 3 -4.37 24.18 7.20
N LYS A 4 -4.85 25.20 6.48
CA LYS A 4 -5.53 26.38 7.05
C LYS A 4 -7.02 26.10 7.32
N ALA A 5 -7.66 25.24 6.52
CA ALA A 5 -9.04 24.78 6.73
C ALA A 5 -9.19 23.88 7.98
N LEU A 6 -8.10 23.23 8.41
CA LEU A 6 -8.06 22.36 9.60
C LEU A 6 -7.25 23.00 10.76
N SER A 7 -7.20 24.33 10.83
CA SER A 7 -6.27 25.04 11.73
C SER A 7 -6.50 24.76 13.22
N ASN A 8 -7.72 24.43 13.65
CA ASN A 8 -8.03 24.28 15.07
C ASN A 8 -7.77 22.85 15.59
N ARG A 9 -6.58 22.65 16.17
CA ARG A 9 -6.05 21.35 16.64
C ARG A 9 -6.90 20.70 17.73
N ARG A 10 -7.64 21.47 18.54
CA ARG A 10 -8.38 20.98 19.71
C ARG A 10 -9.82 20.55 19.44
N THR A 11 -10.42 20.95 18.32
CA THR A 11 -11.84 20.67 18.04
C THR A 11 -12.05 19.77 16.83
N ASN A 12 -11.03 19.58 16.00
CA ASN A 12 -11.14 18.76 14.80
C ASN A 12 -10.62 17.34 15.03
N SER A 13 -11.53 16.42 15.35
CA SER A 13 -11.21 15.01 15.59
C SER A 13 -10.55 14.33 14.37
N PHE A 14 -10.87 14.77 13.15
CA PHE A 14 -10.28 14.23 11.93
C PHE A 14 -8.78 14.56 11.83
N LYS A 15 -8.37 15.78 12.19
CA LYS A 15 -6.95 16.16 12.26
C LYS A 15 -6.22 15.45 13.40
N VAL A 16 -6.85 15.32 14.57
CA VAL A 16 -6.28 14.60 15.72
C VAL A 16 -6.01 13.13 15.38
N MET A 17 -6.94 12.47 14.68
CA MET A 17 -6.80 11.06 14.25
C MET A 17 -5.55 10.84 13.38
N ILE A 18 -5.25 11.79 12.49
CA ILE A 18 -4.09 11.72 11.58
C ILE A 18 -2.80 12.05 12.33
N GLU A 19 -2.79 13.13 13.13
CA GLU A 19 -1.60 13.51 13.93
C GLU A 19 -1.22 12.46 14.98
N ALA A 20 -2.21 11.75 15.53
CA ALA A 20 -1.98 10.64 16.46
C ALA A 20 -1.47 9.37 15.77
N GLY A 21 -1.39 9.34 14.43
CA GLY A 21 -0.98 8.16 13.67
C GLY A 21 -2.00 7.02 13.71
N SER A 22 -3.24 7.28 14.10
CA SER A 22 -4.27 6.24 14.25
C SER A 22 -4.80 5.77 12.89
N LYS A 23 -5.32 6.70 12.07
CA LYS A 23 -5.84 6.38 10.74
C LYS A 23 -5.87 7.61 9.84
N GLY A 24 -5.58 7.41 8.56
CA GLY A 24 -5.57 8.48 7.57
C GLY A 24 -4.20 9.17 7.44
N SER A 25 -4.10 10.06 6.47
CA SER A 25 -2.88 10.73 6.04
C SER A 25 -3.14 12.16 5.58
N ASP A 26 -2.08 12.93 5.39
CA ASP A 26 -2.14 14.27 4.80
C ASP A 26 -2.81 14.29 3.41
N LEU A 27 -2.76 13.18 2.67
CA LEU A 27 -3.46 13.05 1.40
C LEU A 27 -4.98 13.02 1.60
N ASN A 28 -5.48 12.36 2.64
CA ASN A 28 -6.91 12.38 2.98
C ASN A 28 -7.39 13.78 3.37
N ILE A 29 -6.53 14.56 4.05
CA ILE A 29 -6.77 15.99 4.36
C ILE A 29 -6.93 16.84 3.11
N CYS A 30 -6.27 16.49 2.00
CA CYS A 30 -6.42 17.21 0.74
C CYS A 30 -7.65 16.72 -0.04
N GLN A 31 -7.85 15.41 -0.15
CA GLN A 31 -8.89 14.83 -1.01
C GLN A 31 -10.32 15.06 -0.52
N ILE A 32 -10.52 15.06 0.80
CA ILE A 32 -11.86 15.22 1.36
C ILE A 32 -12.38 16.65 1.13
N PRO A 33 -11.70 17.71 1.62
CA PRO A 33 -12.20 19.07 1.49
C PRO A 33 -11.75 19.83 0.23
N VAL A 34 -10.63 19.48 -0.42
CA VAL A 34 -10.07 20.29 -1.52
C VAL A 34 -10.30 19.66 -2.89
N PHE A 35 -9.55 18.64 -3.26
CA PHE A 35 -9.69 17.95 -4.55
C PHE A 35 -9.05 16.57 -4.51
N VAL A 36 -9.61 15.61 -5.24
CA VAL A 36 -9.11 14.22 -5.25
C VAL A 36 -7.78 14.09 -5.99
N GLY A 37 -7.62 14.80 -7.10
CA GLY A 37 -6.40 14.81 -7.92
C GLY A 37 -6.42 13.82 -9.07
N GLN A 38 -5.25 13.61 -9.68
CA GLN A 38 -5.09 12.78 -10.86
C GLN A 38 -5.44 11.31 -10.59
N GLN A 39 -6.36 10.77 -11.38
CA GLN A 39 -6.65 9.33 -11.42
C GLN A 39 -5.80 8.67 -12.49
N ASN A 40 -5.00 7.69 -12.07
CA ASN A 40 -4.19 6.87 -12.97
C ASN A 40 -4.74 5.45 -12.98
N VAL A 41 -4.60 4.78 -14.13
CA VAL A 41 -4.98 3.39 -14.32
C VAL A 41 -3.81 2.67 -14.99
N ALA A 42 -3.41 1.52 -14.45
CA ALA A 42 -2.26 0.72 -14.91
C ALA A 42 -0.96 1.54 -15.02
N GLY A 43 -0.70 2.38 -14.02
CA GLY A 43 0.49 3.24 -13.96
C GLY A 43 0.52 4.40 -14.96
N SER A 44 -0.53 4.59 -15.76
CA SER A 44 -0.65 5.65 -16.76
C SER A 44 -1.88 6.53 -16.52
N ARG A 45 -1.93 7.71 -17.16
CA ARG A 45 -3.17 8.51 -17.21
C ARG A 45 -4.26 7.74 -17.96
N ILE A 46 -5.53 8.10 -17.73
CA ILE A 46 -6.69 7.45 -18.36
C ILE A 46 -6.47 7.25 -19.87
N PRO A 47 -6.56 6.02 -20.39
CA PRO A 47 -6.29 5.72 -21.79
C PRO A 47 -7.42 6.21 -22.70
N PHE A 48 -7.11 6.44 -23.96
CA PHE A 48 -8.13 6.75 -24.96
C PHE A 48 -8.82 5.49 -25.46
N PHE A 49 -10.14 5.56 -25.53
CA PHE A 49 -11.01 4.65 -26.24
C PHE A 49 -11.54 5.34 -27.51
N ARG A 50 -11.10 4.87 -28.68
CA ARG A 50 -11.47 5.47 -29.99
C ARG A 50 -11.20 6.98 -30.04
N ARG A 51 -9.95 7.40 -29.74
CA ARG A 51 -9.49 8.80 -29.76
C ARG A 51 -10.15 9.74 -28.73
N ARG A 52 -10.79 9.23 -27.68
CA ARG A 52 -11.31 10.03 -26.55
C ARG A 52 -11.41 9.17 -25.29
N THR A 53 -11.53 9.74 -24.10
CA THR A 53 -11.66 8.93 -22.87
C THR A 53 -13.11 8.48 -22.61
N VAL A 54 -14.07 9.40 -22.69
CA VAL A 54 -15.51 9.12 -22.61
C VAL A 54 -16.29 9.90 -23.67
N PRO A 55 -17.52 9.48 -24.04
CA PRO A 55 -18.30 10.15 -25.10
C PRO A 55 -18.61 11.63 -24.84
N HIS A 56 -18.51 12.09 -23.59
CA HIS A 56 -18.73 13.49 -23.21
C HIS A 56 -17.58 14.43 -23.59
N PHE A 57 -16.40 13.91 -23.87
CA PHE A 57 -15.26 14.70 -24.34
C PHE A 57 -15.16 14.69 -25.86
N MET A 58 -14.55 15.76 -26.40
CA MET A 58 -14.26 15.86 -27.82
C MET A 58 -13.21 14.83 -28.24
N LEU A 59 -13.16 14.57 -29.55
CA LEU A 59 -12.11 13.73 -30.13
C LEU A 59 -10.75 14.41 -29.94
N ASP A 60 -9.76 13.61 -29.56
CA ASP A 60 -8.38 14.00 -29.26
C ASP A 60 -8.26 15.12 -28.23
N ASP A 61 -9.17 15.15 -27.25
CA ASP A 61 -9.05 16.04 -26.09
C ASP A 61 -7.98 15.52 -25.13
N TYR A 62 -6.93 16.32 -24.93
CA TYR A 62 -5.82 16.06 -23.99
C TYR A 62 -5.91 16.91 -22.72
N GLY A 63 -7.04 17.60 -22.50
CA GLY A 63 -7.27 18.40 -21.30
C GLY A 63 -7.17 17.59 -20.02
N GLU A 64 -6.82 18.25 -18.92
CA GLU A 64 -6.57 17.58 -17.63
C GLU A 64 -7.79 16.77 -17.14
N THR A 65 -8.98 17.36 -17.21
CA THR A 65 -10.24 16.71 -16.82
C THR A 65 -10.59 15.53 -17.72
N SER A 66 -10.34 15.65 -19.03
CA SER A 66 -10.53 14.56 -19.99
C SER A 66 -9.58 13.38 -19.72
N ARG A 67 -8.40 13.65 -19.16
CA ARG A 67 -7.33 12.68 -18.85
C ARG A 67 -7.32 12.22 -17.39
N GLY A 68 -8.41 12.43 -16.64
CA GLY A 68 -8.61 11.87 -15.30
C GLY A 68 -8.23 12.77 -14.12
N MET A 69 -8.01 14.06 -14.33
CA MET A 69 -7.87 15.01 -13.21
C MET A 69 -9.22 15.25 -12.54
N ALA A 70 -9.36 14.82 -11.28
CA ALA A 70 -10.53 15.11 -10.46
C ALA A 70 -10.28 16.38 -9.64
N THR A 71 -10.95 17.45 -10.03
CA THR A 71 -10.77 18.82 -9.52
C THR A 71 -11.60 19.13 -8.28
N ARG A 72 -12.65 18.33 -8.01
CA ARG A 72 -13.53 18.48 -6.84
C ARG A 72 -13.12 17.54 -5.71
N GLY A 73 -13.37 17.97 -4.48
CA GLY A 73 -13.16 17.17 -3.27
C GLY A 73 -14.38 16.31 -2.92
N TYR A 74 -14.21 15.32 -2.04
CA TYR A 74 -15.31 14.42 -1.65
C TYR A 74 -16.48 15.14 -0.95
N VAL A 75 -16.24 16.27 -0.28
CA VAL A 75 -17.29 17.08 0.35
C VAL A 75 -18.21 17.72 -0.69
N GLU A 76 -17.63 18.22 -1.78
CA GLU A 76 -18.38 18.89 -2.85
C GLU A 76 -19.04 17.89 -3.82
N GLY A 77 -18.49 16.67 -3.86
CA GLY A 77 -18.88 15.60 -4.77
C GLY A 77 -18.16 15.67 -6.12
N LEU A 78 -17.92 14.52 -6.73
CA LEU A 78 -17.26 14.42 -8.03
C LEU A 78 -18.27 14.64 -9.17
N GLN A 79 -17.80 15.21 -10.29
CA GLN A 79 -18.59 15.25 -11.53
C GLN A 79 -18.75 13.83 -12.11
N PRO A 80 -19.77 13.56 -12.94
CA PRO A 80 -20.00 12.21 -13.48
C PRO A 80 -18.80 11.59 -14.20
N HIS A 81 -18.05 12.37 -14.99
CA HIS A 81 -16.83 11.87 -15.65
C HIS A 81 -15.68 11.63 -14.67
N GLU A 82 -15.50 12.51 -13.68
CA GLU A 82 -14.50 12.34 -12.61
C GLU A 82 -14.81 11.08 -11.78
N PHE A 83 -16.08 10.87 -11.44
CA PHE A 83 -16.55 9.68 -10.72
C PHE A 83 -16.28 8.42 -11.53
N TYR A 84 -16.57 8.43 -12.84
CA TYR A 84 -16.28 7.30 -13.71
C TYR A 84 -14.78 6.95 -13.73
N PHE A 85 -13.89 7.94 -13.90
CA PHE A 85 -12.44 7.71 -13.84
C PHE A 85 -11.97 7.25 -12.46
N HIS A 86 -12.52 7.81 -11.39
CA HIS A 86 -12.23 7.40 -10.02
C HIS A 86 -12.60 5.93 -9.76
N THR A 87 -13.75 5.48 -10.29
CA THR A 87 -14.14 4.06 -10.18
C THR A 87 -13.22 3.12 -10.95
N MET A 88 -12.62 3.55 -12.07
CA MET A 88 -11.62 2.73 -12.77
C MET A 88 -10.39 2.49 -11.90
N ALA A 89 -9.82 3.58 -11.35
CA ALA A 89 -8.65 3.52 -10.48
C ALA A 89 -8.95 2.70 -9.20
N GLY A 90 -10.14 2.88 -8.61
CA GLY A 90 -10.56 2.10 -7.44
C GLY A 90 -10.68 0.59 -7.72
N ARG A 91 -11.17 0.21 -8.91
CA ARG A 91 -11.29 -1.21 -9.30
C ARG A 91 -9.94 -1.87 -9.52
N GLU A 92 -8.96 -1.14 -10.04
CA GLU A 92 -7.60 -1.66 -10.21
C GLU A 92 -7.01 -2.12 -8.87
N GLY A 93 -7.12 -1.31 -7.82
CA GLY A 93 -6.61 -1.67 -6.49
C GLY A 93 -7.31 -2.91 -5.90
N LEU A 94 -8.61 -3.07 -6.15
CA LEU A 94 -9.36 -4.26 -5.70
C LEU A 94 -8.92 -5.52 -6.45
N ILE A 95 -8.75 -5.42 -7.77
CA ILE A 95 -8.30 -6.55 -8.61
C ILE A 95 -6.87 -6.94 -8.22
N ASP A 96 -5.99 -5.97 -8.05
CA ASP A 96 -4.58 -6.19 -7.68
C ASP A 96 -4.46 -6.95 -6.36
N THR A 97 -5.27 -6.55 -5.36
CA THR A 97 -5.33 -7.25 -4.06
C THR A 97 -5.81 -8.69 -4.22
N ALA A 98 -6.86 -8.90 -5.02
CA ALA A 98 -7.43 -10.24 -5.23
C ALA A 98 -6.45 -11.19 -5.93
N VAL A 99 -5.67 -10.70 -6.89
CA VAL A 99 -4.70 -11.52 -7.61
C VAL A 99 -3.46 -11.80 -6.75
N LYS A 100 -2.88 -10.77 -6.13
CA LYS A 100 -1.62 -10.91 -5.38
C LYS A 100 -1.72 -11.80 -4.13
N THR A 101 -2.92 -11.92 -3.55
CA THR A 101 -3.14 -12.73 -2.35
C THR A 101 -2.96 -14.23 -2.63
N ALA A 102 -3.37 -14.71 -3.80
CA ALA A 102 -3.22 -16.12 -4.17
C ALA A 102 -1.73 -16.50 -4.35
N ASP A 103 -0.95 -15.61 -4.97
CA ASP A 103 0.46 -15.86 -5.27
C ASP A 103 1.32 -15.88 -4.01
N THR A 104 1.14 -14.93 -3.10
CA THR A 104 1.92 -14.87 -1.85
C THR A 104 1.66 -16.07 -0.95
N GLY A 105 0.40 -16.51 -0.85
CA GLY A 105 0.04 -17.70 -0.08
C GLY A 105 0.61 -19.00 -0.66
N TYR A 106 0.59 -19.15 -1.99
CA TYR A 106 1.17 -20.31 -2.64
C TYR A 106 2.70 -20.35 -2.54
N LEU A 107 3.36 -19.21 -2.70
CA LEU A 107 4.81 -19.08 -2.48
C LEU A 107 5.17 -19.41 -1.04
N GLN A 108 4.46 -18.86 -0.06
CA GLN A 108 4.65 -19.17 1.36
C GLN A 108 4.52 -20.67 1.62
N ARG A 109 3.48 -21.33 1.09
CA ARG A 109 3.29 -22.78 1.26
C ARG A 109 4.45 -23.59 0.68
N LYS A 110 4.96 -23.21 -0.50
CA LYS A 110 6.13 -23.87 -1.11
C LYS A 110 7.38 -23.72 -0.24
N LEU A 111 7.65 -22.51 0.22
CA LEU A 111 8.81 -22.22 1.08
C LEU A 111 8.73 -22.97 2.41
N VAL A 112 7.57 -22.94 3.07
CA VAL A 112 7.34 -23.69 4.32
C VAL A 112 7.57 -25.18 4.11
N LYS A 113 7.06 -25.77 3.02
CA LYS A 113 7.27 -27.19 2.72
C LYS A 113 8.70 -27.56 2.34
N ALA A 114 9.43 -26.66 1.69
CA ALA A 114 10.83 -26.89 1.35
C ALA A 114 11.77 -26.76 2.58
N LEU A 115 11.34 -26.05 3.62
CA LEU A 115 12.16 -25.72 4.80
C LEU A 115 11.61 -26.34 6.10
N GLU A 116 10.59 -27.20 6.04
CA GLU A 116 9.90 -27.70 7.25
C GLU A 116 10.77 -28.59 8.14
N ASP A 117 11.83 -29.16 7.58
CA ASP A 117 12.79 -30.04 8.25
C ASP A 117 14.06 -29.32 8.72
N VAL A 118 14.22 -28.05 8.34
CA VAL A 118 15.37 -27.22 8.70
C VAL A 118 15.24 -26.73 10.14
N HIS A 119 16.25 -26.99 10.97
CA HIS A 119 16.30 -26.58 12.37
C HIS A 119 17.71 -26.19 12.82
N ALA A 120 17.79 -25.38 13.88
CA ALA A 120 19.05 -25.09 14.56
C ALA A 120 19.36 -26.21 15.56
N ALA A 121 20.53 -26.84 15.42
CA ALA A 121 21.03 -27.87 16.32
C ALA A 121 21.68 -27.26 17.57
N TYR A 122 21.87 -28.07 18.61
CA TYR A 122 22.44 -27.64 19.90
C TYR A 122 23.90 -27.13 19.81
N ASP A 123 24.61 -27.47 18.74
CA ASP A 123 25.97 -27.02 18.47
C ASP A 123 26.02 -25.66 17.74
N GLY A 124 24.88 -25.01 17.51
CA GLY A 124 24.76 -23.73 16.82
C GLY A 124 24.68 -23.83 15.30
N THR A 125 24.84 -25.03 14.73
CA THR A 125 24.72 -25.26 13.28
C THR A 125 23.26 -25.38 12.83
N VAL A 126 22.97 -25.09 11.58
CA VAL A 126 21.64 -25.29 10.98
C VAL A 126 21.68 -26.55 10.10
N ARG A 127 20.75 -27.48 10.33
CA ARG A 127 20.71 -28.80 9.69
C ARG A 127 19.30 -29.15 9.20
N ASN A 128 19.21 -30.08 8.26
CA ASN A 128 17.95 -30.72 7.88
C ASN A 128 17.68 -32.00 8.70
N ALA A 129 16.55 -32.68 8.42
CA ALA A 129 16.19 -33.94 9.10
C ALA A 129 17.20 -35.08 8.84
N ASN A 130 17.91 -35.06 7.72
CA ASN A 130 18.92 -36.06 7.36
C ASN A 130 20.30 -35.79 7.98
N GLN A 131 20.42 -34.80 8.89
CA GLN A 131 21.67 -34.35 9.50
C GLN A 131 22.67 -33.72 8.50
N GLU A 132 22.22 -33.29 7.34
CA GLU A 132 23.05 -32.54 6.39
C GLU A 132 23.19 -31.09 6.87
N LEU A 133 24.43 -30.58 6.82
CA LEU A 133 24.78 -29.23 7.24
C LEU A 133 24.34 -28.20 6.19
N ILE A 134 23.55 -27.21 6.59
CA ILE A 134 23.07 -26.11 5.72
C ILE A 134 23.85 -24.82 6.00
N GLN A 135 24.00 -24.46 7.28
CA GLN A 135 24.77 -23.28 7.73
C GLN A 135 25.60 -23.61 8.97
N LEU A 136 26.77 -22.97 9.09
CA LEU A 136 27.67 -23.14 10.23
C LEU A 136 27.18 -22.41 11.50
N ALA A 137 26.48 -21.29 11.33
CA ALA A 137 25.85 -20.53 12.40
C ALA A 137 24.54 -19.91 11.88
N TYR A 138 23.47 -19.95 12.67
CA TYR A 138 22.22 -19.28 12.33
C TYR A 138 22.45 -17.78 12.14
N GLY A 139 22.04 -17.21 11.00
CA GLY A 139 22.22 -15.78 10.73
C GLY A 139 23.67 -15.31 10.61
N GLU A 140 24.63 -16.24 10.51
CA GLU A 140 26.09 -16.00 10.52
C GLU A 140 26.68 -15.46 11.84
N ASP A 141 25.83 -15.08 12.80
CA ASP A 141 26.22 -14.55 14.11
C ASP A 141 25.69 -15.37 15.31
N GLY A 142 24.80 -16.33 15.05
CA GLY A 142 24.15 -17.15 16.07
C GLY A 142 23.13 -16.41 16.93
N LEU A 143 22.69 -15.21 16.50
CA LEU A 143 21.78 -14.36 17.26
C LEU A 143 20.31 -14.58 16.85
N ASP A 144 19.43 -14.50 17.84
CA ASP A 144 17.98 -14.49 17.60
C ASP A 144 17.54 -13.09 17.19
N GLY A 145 16.98 -12.97 15.98
CA GLY A 145 16.44 -11.73 15.41
C GLY A 145 15.46 -10.99 16.34
N ALA A 146 14.69 -11.72 17.15
CA ALA A 146 13.75 -11.12 18.11
C ALA A 146 14.45 -10.42 19.29
N ARG A 147 15.74 -10.70 19.51
CA ARG A 147 16.54 -10.19 20.64
C ARG A 147 17.62 -9.20 20.22
N ILE A 148 17.69 -8.85 18.93
CA ILE A 148 18.67 -7.90 18.41
C ILE A 148 18.37 -6.48 18.91
N GLU A 149 17.09 -6.11 19.04
CA GLU A 149 16.70 -4.78 19.52
C GLU A 149 16.32 -4.81 21.01
N GLY A 150 17.24 -4.29 21.83
CA GLY A 150 17.02 -4.00 23.25
C GLY A 150 18.23 -4.37 24.11
N ASN A 151 18.73 -3.43 24.91
CA ASN A 151 19.68 -3.70 25.99
C ASN A 151 19.02 -4.56 27.09
N GLN A 152 18.73 -5.82 26.80
CA GLN A 152 18.39 -6.81 27.83
C GLN A 152 19.68 -7.48 28.27
N THR A 153 20.42 -6.78 29.14
CA THR A 153 21.42 -7.44 30.00
C THR A 153 20.75 -8.60 30.70
N PHE A 154 21.14 -9.83 30.32
CA PHE A 154 20.82 -11.04 31.05
C PHE A 154 21.46 -10.90 32.44
N ARG A 155 20.67 -10.46 33.44
CA ARG A 155 21.09 -10.60 34.83
C ARG A 155 20.86 -12.07 35.18
N SER A 156 21.98 -12.79 35.31
CA SER A 156 22.08 -14.06 36.03
C SER A 156 21.48 -13.97 37.43
#